data_AF-A0A914YBQ2-F1
#
_entry.id   AF-A0A914YBQ2-F1
#
_cell.length_a   1.000
_cell.length_b   1.000
_cell.length_c   1.000
_cell.angle_alpha   90.00
_cell.angle_beta   90.00
_cell.angle_gamma   90.00
#
_symmetry.space_group_name_H-M   'P 1'
#
loop_
_entity.id
_entity.type
_entity.pdbx_description
1 polymer ?
#
loop_
_entity_poly.entity_id
_entity_poly.type
_entity_poly.pdbx_seq_one_letter_code
_entity_poly.pdbx_strand_id
1 'polypeptide(L)'
;MNPNKAVKAEKRLGPFAYKDEAKDLLESDVPIWMPCTCRRNPLVPAQLMRLHIVTPKAPVSSSLNIRIQPSSVNQNGYFYPNSEPFELTYNKYYILRLPFAYEGPDGPVHPPRSAKSCGRLFKNWFTAKHQRL
;
A
#
# COMPACT_ATOMS: atom_id res chain seq x y z
N MET A 1 36.84 -21.71 5.70
CA MET A 1 35.93 -20.62 5.29
C MET A 1 36.53 -19.98 4.05
N ASN A 2 35.89 -20.10 2.88
CA ASN A 2 36.52 -19.77 1.59
C ASN A 2 36.28 -18.27 1.27
N PRO A 3 37.34 -17.43 1.16
CA PRO A 3 37.21 -15.96 1.13
C PRO A 3 36.65 -15.38 -0.18
N ASN A 4 36.44 -16.21 -1.21
CA ASN A 4 35.99 -15.76 -2.54
C ASN A 4 34.51 -16.04 -2.86
N LYS A 5 33.67 -16.32 -1.85
CA LYS A 5 32.23 -16.47 -2.10
C LYS A 5 31.57 -15.09 -2.03
N ALA A 6 31.43 -14.42 -3.17
CA ALA A 6 30.58 -13.25 -3.29
C ALA A 6 29.15 -13.63 -2.87
N VAL A 7 28.75 -13.18 -1.68
CA VAL A 7 27.36 -13.26 -1.25
C VAL A 7 26.62 -12.24 -2.09
N LYS A 8 25.93 -12.72 -3.14
CA LYS A 8 25.01 -11.90 -3.90
C LYS A 8 24.00 -11.34 -2.90
N ALA A 9 24.06 -10.03 -2.64
CA ALA A 9 23.05 -9.35 -1.83
C ALA A 9 21.75 -9.43 -2.62
N GLU A 10 21.00 -10.50 -2.40
CA GLU A 10 19.66 -10.65 -2.93
C GLU A 10 18.88 -9.47 -2.35
N LYS A 11 18.43 -8.56 -3.23
CA LYS A 11 17.54 -7.46 -2.85
C LYS A 11 16.39 -8.13 -2.11
N ARG A 12 16.35 -7.97 -0.78
CA ARG A 12 15.30 -8.53 0.07
C ARG A 12 14.03 -7.72 -0.11
N LEU A 13 13.48 -7.87 -1.30
CA LEU A 13 12.08 -7.68 -1.60
C LEU A 13 11.35 -8.60 -0.61
N GLY A 14 10.69 -8.01 0.39
CA GLY A 14 9.95 -8.76 1.41
C GLY A 14 8.89 -9.66 0.75
N PRO A 15 8.20 -10.53 1.50
CA PRO A 15 7.14 -11.42 0.98
C PRO A 15 5.97 -10.71 0.26
N PHE A 16 5.96 -9.37 0.21
CA PHE A 16 4.99 -8.51 -0.47
C PHE A 16 5.63 -7.45 -1.36
N ALA A 17 6.93 -7.56 -1.60
CA ALA A 17 7.47 -6.91 -2.77
C ALA A 17 6.80 -7.58 -3.96
N TYR A 18 5.82 -6.89 -4.54
CA TYR A 18 5.31 -7.19 -5.86
C TYR A 18 6.54 -7.32 -6.75
N LYS A 19 6.89 -8.56 -7.08
CA LYS A 19 7.91 -8.87 -8.08
C LYS A 19 7.42 -8.51 -9.47
N ASP A 20 6.12 -8.29 -9.57
CA ASP A 20 5.37 -8.05 -10.79
C ASP A 20 5.35 -6.56 -11.17
N GLU A 21 4.88 -6.28 -12.37
CA GLU A 21 4.94 -4.94 -12.95
C GLU A 21 4.12 -3.96 -12.11
N ALA A 22 4.44 -2.65 -12.20
CA ALA A 22 3.67 -1.61 -11.51
C ALA A 22 2.16 -1.69 -11.82
N LYS A 23 1.82 -2.21 -13.00
CA LYS A 23 0.45 -2.49 -13.43
C LYS A 23 -0.25 -3.48 -12.51
N ASP A 24 0.39 -4.60 -12.16
CA ASP A 24 -0.23 -5.66 -11.34
C ASP A 24 -0.54 -5.17 -9.92
N LEU A 25 0.32 -4.30 -9.36
CA LEU A 25 0.07 -3.62 -8.10
C LEU A 25 -1.15 -2.70 -8.17
N LEU A 26 -1.30 -1.95 -9.27
CA LEU A 26 -2.42 -1.03 -9.45
C LEU A 26 -3.73 -1.77 -9.75
N GLU A 27 -3.67 -2.93 -10.39
CA GLU A 27 -4.84 -3.76 -10.75
C GLU A 27 -5.26 -4.72 -9.63
N SER A 28 -4.51 -4.79 -8.54
CA SER A 28 -4.77 -5.65 -7.38
C SER A 28 -5.13 -4.85 -6.11
N ASP A 29 -5.93 -5.44 -5.24
CA ASP A 29 -6.13 -4.91 -3.88
C ASP A 29 -4.82 -5.02 -3.09
N VAL A 30 -4.46 -3.96 -2.36
CA VAL A 30 -3.26 -3.91 -1.52
C VAL A 30 -3.66 -4.16 -0.06
N PRO A 31 -3.02 -5.09 0.66
CA PRO A 31 -3.42 -5.39 2.03
C PRO A 31 -3.15 -4.24 3.00
N ILE A 32 -4.12 -3.92 3.88
CA ILE A 32 -3.91 -2.95 4.97
C ILE A 32 -3.06 -3.57 6.07
N TRP A 33 -3.27 -4.84 6.37
CA TRP A 33 -2.47 -5.60 7.33
C TRP A 33 -1.71 -6.68 6.59
N MET A 34 -0.45 -6.89 6.94
CA MET A 34 0.43 -7.88 6.33
C MET A 34 1.48 -8.36 7.33
N PRO A 35 2.10 -9.54 7.15
CA PRO A 35 3.24 -9.94 7.98
C PRO A 35 4.38 -8.91 7.91
N CYS A 36 4.85 -8.49 9.08
CA CYS A 36 6.00 -7.61 9.22
C CYS A 36 7.26 -8.29 8.66
N THR A 37 7.98 -7.59 7.80
CA THR A 37 9.21 -8.11 7.19
C THR A 37 10.42 -7.98 8.14
N CYS A 38 10.30 -7.19 9.21
CA CYS A 38 11.37 -6.92 10.17
C CYS A 38 11.61 -8.06 11.16
N ARG A 39 10.63 -8.95 11.38
CA ARG A 39 10.73 -10.09 12.32
C ARG A 39 10.20 -11.37 11.69
N ARG A 40 10.99 -12.44 11.73
CA ARG A 40 10.60 -13.75 11.17
C ARG A 40 9.93 -14.68 12.18
N ASN A 41 10.24 -14.54 13.47
CA ASN A 41 9.66 -15.33 14.54
C ASN A 41 9.62 -14.52 15.86
N PRO A 42 8.45 -14.31 16.49
CA PRO A 42 7.12 -14.57 15.94
C PRO A 42 6.84 -13.64 14.75
N LEU A 43 6.06 -14.11 13.78
CA LEU A 43 5.49 -13.23 12.77
C LEU A 43 4.50 -12.29 13.45
N VAL A 44 4.71 -10.98 13.30
CA VAL A 44 3.84 -9.94 13.85
C VAL A 44 3.14 -9.20 12.70
N PRO A 45 1.90 -8.74 12.87
CA PRO A 45 1.24 -7.92 11.87
C PRO A 45 1.91 -6.56 11.74
N ALA A 46 1.99 -6.06 10.51
CA ALA A 46 2.33 -4.69 10.17
C ALA A 46 1.16 -4.06 9.42
N GLN A 47 1.05 -2.74 9.51
CA GLN A 47 -0.01 -1.96 8.89
C GLN A 47 0.54 -1.10 7.76
N LEU A 48 -0.19 -1.00 6.64
CA LEU A 48 0.04 -0.02 5.60
C LEU A 48 -0.32 1.37 6.14
N MET A 49 0.71 2.20 6.38
CA MET A 49 0.54 3.54 6.94
C MET A 49 0.83 4.67 5.96
N ARG A 50 1.59 4.41 4.90
CA ARG A 50 2.05 5.46 3.98
C ARG A 50 2.08 4.97 2.55
N LEU A 51 1.60 5.82 1.64
CA LEU A 51 1.83 5.67 0.20
C LEU A 51 2.82 6.77 -0.22
N HIS A 52 3.93 6.35 -0.80
CA HIS A 52 4.94 7.24 -1.35
C HIS A 52 4.75 7.29 -2.86
N ILE A 53 4.47 8.48 -3.38
CA ILE A 53 4.12 8.66 -4.78
C ILE A 53 5.09 9.67 -5.40
N VAL A 54 5.77 9.25 -6.45
CA VAL A 54 6.65 10.11 -7.25
C VAL A 54 5.98 10.32 -8.60
N THR A 55 5.57 11.55 -8.89
CA THR A 55 5.03 11.87 -10.22
C THR A 55 6.17 12.11 -11.20
N PRO A 56 6.04 11.68 -12.47
CA PRO A 56 7.08 11.88 -13.48
C PRO A 56 7.29 13.36 -13.78
N LYS A 57 8.43 13.67 -14.41
CA LYS A 57 8.74 15.03 -14.91
C LYS A 57 7.96 15.41 -16.17
N ALA A 58 7.34 14.44 -16.84
CA ALA A 58 6.50 14.65 -18.01
C ALA A 58 5.07 15.09 -17.62
N PRO A 59 4.33 15.78 -18.51
CA PRO A 59 2.95 16.17 -18.27
C PRO A 59 2.02 14.95 -18.29
N VAL A 60 1.91 14.30 -17.13
CA VAL A 60 1.04 13.16 -16.89
C VAL A 60 0.03 13.58 -15.83
N SER A 61 -1.25 13.52 -16.16
CA SER A 61 -2.31 13.68 -15.17
C SER A 61 -2.30 12.44 -14.28
N SER A 62 -2.03 12.64 -13.00
CA SER A 62 -1.96 11.57 -12.01
C SER A 62 -2.98 11.85 -10.92
N SER A 63 -3.76 10.86 -10.51
CA SER A 63 -4.79 11.04 -9.49
C SER A 63 -4.90 9.87 -8.53
N LEU A 64 -5.37 10.16 -7.31
CA LEU A 64 -5.56 9.18 -6.25
C LEU A 64 -7.05 9.00 -5.94
N ASN A 65 -7.51 7.75 -5.92
CA ASN A 65 -8.86 7.38 -5.50
C ASN A 65 -8.78 6.35 -4.37
N ILE A 66 -8.60 6.85 -3.14
CA ILE A 66 -8.33 5.99 -1.99
C ILE A 66 -9.63 5.49 -1.38
N ARG A 67 -9.85 4.18 -1.49
CA ARG A 67 -10.91 3.47 -0.78
C ARG A 67 -10.28 2.38 0.05
N ILE A 68 -10.63 2.33 1.33
CA ILE A 68 -10.02 1.39 2.28
C ILE A 68 -11.11 0.61 3.01
N GLN A 69 -10.88 -0.68 3.19
CA GLN A 69 -11.59 -1.55 4.10
C GLN A 69 -10.57 -2.16 5.07
N PRO A 70 -10.41 -1.63 6.31
CA PRO A 70 -9.30 -2.00 7.19
C PRO A 70 -9.46 -3.39 7.83
N SER A 71 -10.65 -3.98 7.82
CA SER A 71 -10.92 -5.33 8.31
C SER A 71 -11.77 -6.11 7.31
N SER A 72 -11.41 -7.38 7.08
CA SER A 72 -12.22 -8.30 6.27
C SER A 72 -13.41 -8.87 7.05
N VAL A 73 -13.41 -8.76 8.39
CA VAL A 73 -14.46 -9.33 9.27
C VAL A 73 -15.69 -8.42 9.29
N ASN A 74 -15.49 -7.10 9.32
CA ASN A 74 -16.55 -6.12 9.34
C ASN A 74 -16.72 -5.57 7.91
N GLN A 75 -17.62 -6.18 7.14
CA GLN A 75 -17.80 -5.88 5.71
C GLN A 75 -18.33 -4.46 5.42
N ASN A 76 -18.79 -3.74 6.46
CA ASN A 76 -19.53 -2.49 6.30
C ASN A 76 -18.69 -1.22 6.49
N GLY A 77 -17.44 -1.32 6.95
CA GLY A 77 -16.57 -0.17 7.18
C GLY A 77 -15.73 0.20 5.95
N TYR A 78 -16.18 1.18 5.16
CA TYR A 78 -15.37 1.80 4.11
C TYR A 78 -14.86 3.17 4.55
N PHE A 79 -13.58 3.43 4.29
CA PHE A 79 -12.92 4.69 4.60
C PHE A 79 -12.43 5.34 3.32
N TYR A 80 -12.76 6.63 3.20
CA TYR A 80 -12.40 7.48 2.09
C TYR A 80 -11.68 8.69 2.70
N PRO A 81 -10.36 8.82 2.53
CA PRO A 81 -9.62 9.97 3.04
C PRO A 81 -10.13 11.30 2.47
N ASN A 82 -10.68 11.27 1.26
CA ASN A 82 -11.26 12.41 0.57
C ASN A 82 -12.60 12.02 -0.07
N SER A 83 -13.49 12.99 -0.28
CA SER A 83 -14.77 12.80 -0.98
C SER A 83 -14.60 12.68 -2.50
N GLU A 84 -13.52 13.21 -3.06
CA GLU A 84 -13.22 13.20 -4.49
C GLU A 84 -11.78 12.73 -4.76
N PRO A 85 -11.47 12.24 -5.97
CA PRO A 85 -10.11 11.91 -6.36
C PRO A 85 -9.16 13.10 -6.21
N PHE A 86 -7.98 12.85 -5.65
CA PHE A 86 -6.96 13.89 -5.44
C PHE A 86 -6.02 13.94 -6.64
N GLU A 87 -6.07 15.02 -7.41
CA GLU A 87 -5.16 15.28 -8.53
C GLU A 87 -3.76 15.65 -8.04
N LEU A 88 -2.75 15.05 -8.66
CA LEU A 88 -1.34 15.24 -8.35
C LEU A 88 -0.67 16.06 -9.45
N THR A 89 0.00 17.14 -9.05
CA THR A 89 0.88 17.89 -9.96
C THR A 89 2.15 17.10 -10.28
N TYR A 90 2.65 17.26 -11.51
CA TYR A 90 3.86 16.60 -12.02
C TYR A 90 5.14 17.08 -11.30
N ASN A 91 6.22 16.29 -11.41
CA ASN A 91 7.53 16.59 -10.81
C ASN A 91 7.48 16.87 -9.29
N LYS A 92 6.64 16.14 -8.56
CA LYS A 92 6.53 16.19 -7.10
C LYS A 92 6.69 14.82 -6.46
N TYR A 93 6.96 14.86 -5.16
CA TYR A 93 6.94 13.72 -4.26
C TYR A 93 5.84 13.93 -3.23
N TYR A 94 4.88 13.00 -3.18
CA TYR A 94 3.78 13.02 -2.24
C TYR A 94 3.92 11.88 -1.24
N ILE A 95 3.53 12.15 0.00
CA ILE A 95 3.34 11.12 1.03
C ILE A 95 1.89 11.21 1.50
N LEU A 96 1.08 10.23 1.10
CA LEU A 96 -0.23 10.05 1.72
C LEU A 96 -0.04 9.28 3.02
N ARG A 97 -0.51 9.86 4.13
CA ARG A 97 -0.52 9.20 5.44
C ARG A 97 -1.90 8.60 5.68
N LEU A 98 -1.95 7.28 5.81
CA LEU A 98 -3.17 6.57 6.20
C LEU A 98 -3.36 6.61 7.73
N PRO A 99 -4.60 6.50 8.22
CA PRO A 99 -4.89 6.47 9.64
C PRO A 99 -4.15 5.33 10.38
N PHE A 100 -3.75 5.62 11.61
CA PHE A 100 -3.20 4.60 12.53
C PHE A 100 -4.32 3.73 13.10
N ALA A 101 -5.45 4.33 13.44
CA ALA A 101 -6.65 3.65 13.91
C ALA A 101 -7.82 3.96 12.97
N TYR A 102 -8.69 2.97 12.81
CA TYR A 102 -9.94 3.10 12.06
C TYR A 102 -11.09 2.82 13.02
N GLU A 103 -12.18 3.56 12.90
CA GLU A 103 -13.40 3.37 13.69
C GLU A 103 -14.60 3.49 12.77
N GLY A 104 -15.45 2.47 12.78
CA GLY A 104 -16.67 2.42 12.00
C GLY A 104 -17.90 2.30 12.91
N PRO A 105 -19.09 2.10 12.31
CA PRO A 105 -20.34 1.95 13.08
C PRO A 105 -20.30 0.80 14.10
N ASP A 106 -19.54 -0.25 13.83
CA ASP A 106 -19.35 -1.40 14.72
C ASP A 106 -18.25 -1.17 15.78
N GLY A 107 -17.72 0.05 15.89
CA GLY A 107 -16.65 0.44 16.79
C GLY A 107 -15.24 0.40 16.18
N PRO A 108 -14.20 0.42 17.02
CA PRO A 108 -12.82 0.49 16.57
C PRO A 108 -12.35 -0.80 15.90
N VAL A 109 -11.58 -0.64 14.83
CA VAL A 109 -10.93 -1.75 14.13
C VAL A 109 -9.62 -2.08 14.84
N HIS A 110 -9.61 -3.22 15.53
CA HIS A 110 -8.41 -3.69 16.20
C HIS A 110 -7.41 -4.33 15.23
N PRO A 111 -6.09 -4.22 15.52
CA PRO A 111 -5.08 -4.97 14.77
C PRO A 111 -5.37 -6.47 14.77
N PRO A 112 -5.13 -7.19 13.66
CA PRO A 112 -5.37 -8.62 13.58
C PRO A 112 -4.45 -9.37 14.54
N ARG A 113 -4.98 -10.41 15.20
CA ARG A 113 -4.20 -11.27 16.11
C ARG A 113 -3.14 -12.12 15.41
N SER A 114 -3.36 -12.39 14.13
CA SER A 114 -2.43 -13.16 13.30
C SER A 114 -1.79 -12.26 12.26
N ALA A 115 -0.53 -12.54 11.92
CA ALA A 115 0.19 -11.85 10.85
C ALA A 115 -0.28 -12.26 9.43
N LYS A 116 -1.56 -12.59 9.24
CA LYS A 116 -2.15 -12.89 7.94
C LYS A 116 -2.51 -11.60 7.23
N SER A 117 -2.40 -11.58 5.91
CA SER A 117 -2.83 -10.42 5.14
C SER A 117 -4.34 -10.25 5.22
N CYS A 118 -4.80 -9.07 5.62
CA CYS A 118 -6.22 -8.73 5.69
C CYS A 118 -6.46 -7.23 5.58
N GLY A 119 -7.72 -6.85 5.36
CA GLY A 119 -8.06 -5.49 4.96
C GLY A 119 -7.48 -5.12 3.60
N ARG A 120 -8.00 -4.06 2.99
CA ARG A 120 -7.79 -3.75 1.58
C ARG A 120 -7.74 -2.25 1.35
N LEU A 121 -6.69 -1.76 0.72
CA LEU A 121 -6.75 -0.61 -0.16
C LEU A 121 -7.19 -1.15 -1.52
N PHE A 122 -8.32 -0.68 -2.03
CA PHE A 122 -8.87 -1.22 -3.27
C PHE A 122 -7.95 -0.92 -4.47
N LYS A 123 -7.93 -1.83 -5.44
CA LYS A 123 -7.29 -1.60 -6.75
C LYS A 123 -7.76 -0.31 -7.41
N ASN A 124 -7.00 0.15 -8.40
CA ASN A 124 -7.20 1.41 -9.11
C ASN A 124 -7.13 2.64 -8.18
N TRP A 125 -6.42 2.53 -7.06
CA TRP A 125 -6.22 3.62 -6.10
C TRP A 125 -5.34 4.75 -6.65
N PHE A 126 -4.58 4.49 -7.71
CA PHE A 126 -3.78 5.47 -8.44
C PHE A 126 -3.99 5.31 -9.94
N THR A 127 -4.13 6.43 -10.63
CA THR A 127 -4.22 6.48 -12.09
C THR A 127 -3.18 7.46 -12.62
N ALA A 128 -2.50 7.11 -13.72
CA ALA A 128 -1.61 8.00 -14.45
C ALA A 128 -1.96 7.96 -15.94
N LYS A 129 -2.30 9.12 -16.52
CA LYS A 129 -2.68 9.27 -17.93
C LYS A 129 -1.77 10.30 -18.58
N HIS A 130 -1.19 9.94 -19.73
CA HIS A 130 -0.44 10.89 -20.53
C HIS A 130 -1.37 12.02 -20.99
N GLN A 131 -1.01 13.27 -20.70
CA GLN A 131 -1.77 14.40 -21.20
C GLN A 131 -1.35 14.64 -22.65
N ARG A 132 -2.25 14.47 -23.61
CA ARG A 132 -2.01 14.96 -24.97
C ARG A 132 -2.18 16.48 -24.91
N LEU A 133 -1.13 17.21 -25.25
CA LEU A 133 -1.16 18.65 -25.46
C LEU A 133 -1.92 18.96 -26.75
#